data_AF-A0A428WXE5-F1
#
_entry.id   AF-A0A428WXE5-F1
#
_cell.length_a   1.000
_cell.length_b   1.000
_cell.length_c   1.000
_cell.angle_alpha   90.00
_cell.angle_beta   90.00
_cell.angle_gamma   90.00
#
_symmetry.space_group_name_H-M   'P 1'
#
loop_
_entity.id
_entity.type
_entity.pdbx_description
1 polymer ?
#
loop_
_entity_poly.entity_id
_entity_poly.type
_entity_poly.pdbx_seq_one_letter_code
_entity_poly.pdbx_strand_id
1 'polypeptide(L)'
;MNKIVGWLTEPVPLGRVAAFRTLIYLFVAADLVIFTPWVRHHASTPGDLYKPLLVGRLLQLPTPTPLLVHGIFWSLLVVALAAATGRAPRLLGWTVFALYFEWMVIAMSYGKVDHDRVGLLVALAVLPTVGRARHGDPRRTEAGGWALRVTQIAVVCTYFLAAWAKLRFGGLDWVTSSVLARAIIRRGTELADLIAGVPYLLILAQFGIVAFELASPAIFFLRPRWRNYAVGFFYSFHVVTFATITISFAPHLAAITAFLALEKVRPLVRARGFLSRSRGEVKGHERPVV
;
A
#
# COMPACT_ATOMS: atom_id res chain seq x y z
N MET A 1 -1.71 28.09 16.45
CA MET A 1 -1.27 27.13 15.41
C MET A 1 -2.12 27.34 14.15
N ASN A 2 -1.53 27.48 12.96
CA ASN A 2 -2.29 27.69 11.71
C ASN A 2 -3.22 26.48 11.46
N LYS A 3 -4.43 26.70 10.90
CA LYS A 3 -5.43 25.68 10.57
C LYS A 3 -4.84 24.52 9.76
N ILE A 4 -3.91 24.81 8.84
CA ILE A 4 -3.21 23.80 8.02
C ILE A 4 -2.37 22.88 8.90
N VAL A 5 -1.57 23.45 9.81
CA VAL A 5 -0.73 22.67 10.73
C VAL A 5 -1.61 21.81 11.63
N GLY A 6 -2.69 22.39 12.19
CA GLY A 6 -3.64 21.63 13.02
C GLY A 6 -4.30 20.45 12.28
N TRP A 7 -4.69 20.62 11.01
CA TRP A 7 -5.23 19.52 10.21
C TRP A 7 -4.19 18.44 9.91
N LEU A 8 -2.95 18.87 9.63
CA LEU A 8 -1.84 17.98 9.31
C LEU A 8 -1.42 17.15 10.54
N THR A 9 -1.44 17.74 11.73
CA THR A 9 -0.98 17.12 12.98
C THR A 9 -2.10 16.64 13.90
N GLU A 10 -3.37 16.65 13.45
CA GLU A 10 -4.54 16.26 14.25
C GLU A 10 -4.25 14.99 15.07
N PRO A 11 -4.25 15.06 16.42
CA PRO A 11 -3.75 13.98 17.25
C PRO A 11 -4.49 12.65 17.03
N VAL A 12 -3.78 11.54 16.89
CA VAL A 12 -4.39 10.20 16.76
C VAL A 12 -3.95 9.27 17.89
N PRO A 13 -4.74 8.25 18.26
CA PRO A 13 -4.31 7.27 19.27
C PRO A 13 -3.00 6.58 18.87
N LEU A 14 -2.05 6.44 19.81
CA LEU A 14 -0.80 5.70 19.60
C LEU A 14 -1.07 4.25 19.17
N GLY A 15 -2.15 3.64 19.65
CA GLY A 15 -2.60 2.32 19.22
C GLY A 15 -2.85 2.23 17.70
N ARG A 16 -3.32 3.32 17.07
CA ARG A 16 -3.52 3.37 15.61
C ARG A 16 -2.18 3.33 14.87
N VAL A 17 -1.20 4.08 15.37
CA VAL A 17 0.16 4.10 14.81
C VAL A 17 0.83 2.74 14.96
N ALA A 18 0.68 2.10 16.13
CA ALA A 18 1.21 0.75 16.35
C ALA A 18 0.60 -0.27 15.38
N ALA A 19 -0.72 -0.25 15.19
CA ALA A 19 -1.42 -1.11 14.24
C ALA A 19 -0.98 -0.85 12.79
N PHE A 20 -0.93 0.42 12.38
CA PHE A 20 -0.47 0.81 11.05
C PHE A 20 0.99 0.37 10.81
N ARG A 21 1.87 0.59 11.78
CA ARG A 21 3.27 0.19 11.73
C ARG A 21 3.45 -1.32 11.55
N THR A 22 2.76 -2.11 12.38
CA THR A 22 2.82 -3.57 12.28
C THR A 22 2.33 -4.02 10.90
N LEU A 23 1.21 -3.48 10.41
CA LEU A 23 0.69 -3.81 9.08
C LEU A 23 1.70 -3.48 7.99
N ILE A 24 2.25 -2.26 7.99
CA ILE A 24 3.17 -1.79 6.95
C ILE A 24 4.46 -2.60 6.92
N TYR A 25 5.07 -2.89 8.07
CA TYR A 25 6.31 -3.68 8.10
C TYR A 25 6.09 -5.16 7.76
N LEU A 26 4.96 -5.75 8.17
CA LEU A 26 4.59 -7.10 7.69
C LEU A 26 4.31 -7.10 6.20
N PHE A 27 3.70 -6.03 5.68
CA PHE A 27 3.48 -5.88 4.25
C PHE A 27 4.80 -5.76 3.49
N VAL A 28 5.82 -5.08 4.01
CA VAL A 28 7.16 -5.05 3.38
C VAL A 28 7.72 -6.47 3.21
N ALA A 29 7.61 -7.31 4.24
CA ALA A 29 8.03 -8.71 4.13
C ALA A 29 7.22 -9.46 3.05
N ALA A 30 5.90 -9.25 3.00
CA ALA A 30 5.04 -9.82 1.97
C ALA A 30 5.36 -9.28 0.56
N ASP A 31 5.69 -8.00 0.41
CA ASP A 31 6.07 -7.41 -0.88
C ASP A 31 7.30 -8.12 -1.43
N LEU A 32 8.35 -8.29 -0.61
CA LEU A 32 9.57 -8.97 -1.03
C LEU A 32 9.34 -10.39 -1.55
N VAL A 33 8.48 -11.17 -0.90
CA VAL A 33 8.37 -12.61 -1.14
C VAL A 33 7.17 -13.00 -2.00
N ILE A 34 6.12 -12.17 -2.06
CA ILE A 34 4.87 -12.47 -2.77
C ILE A 34 4.65 -11.52 -3.94
N PHE A 35 4.74 -10.21 -3.73
CA PHE A 35 4.29 -9.22 -4.73
C PHE A 35 5.41 -8.75 -5.68
N THR A 36 6.65 -8.70 -5.21
CA THR A 36 7.83 -8.27 -5.96
C THR A 36 9.03 -9.24 -5.90
N PRO A 37 8.82 -10.58 -5.87
CA PRO A 37 9.97 -11.50 -5.84
C PRO A 37 10.88 -11.32 -7.05
N TRP A 38 10.35 -10.78 -8.15
CA TRP A 38 11.08 -10.49 -9.38
C TRP A 38 12.24 -9.50 -9.20
N VAL A 39 12.20 -8.60 -8.21
CA VAL A 39 13.30 -7.63 -7.99
C VAL A 39 14.59 -8.36 -7.60
N ARG A 40 14.48 -9.52 -6.94
CA ARG A 40 15.62 -10.38 -6.62
C ARG A 40 16.32 -10.92 -7.87
N HIS A 41 15.63 -11.05 -9.01
CA HIS A 41 16.25 -11.49 -10.25
C HIS A 41 17.25 -10.48 -10.83
N HIS A 42 17.21 -9.21 -10.41
CA HIS A 42 18.24 -8.24 -10.78
C HIS A 42 19.64 -8.60 -10.26
N ALA A 43 19.75 -9.52 -9.29
CA ALA A 43 21.03 -10.09 -8.90
C ALA A 43 21.78 -10.75 -10.07
N SER A 44 21.04 -11.26 -11.06
CA SER A 44 21.58 -11.91 -12.27
C SER A 44 21.39 -11.08 -13.54
N THR A 45 20.84 -9.86 -13.45
CA THR A 45 20.63 -9.01 -14.62
C THR A 45 21.94 -8.28 -14.97
N PRO A 46 22.35 -8.25 -16.26
CA PRO A 46 23.53 -7.52 -16.69
C PRO A 46 23.52 -6.04 -16.25
N GLY A 47 24.65 -5.58 -15.70
CA GLY A 47 24.79 -4.23 -15.15
C GLY A 47 24.74 -3.11 -16.19
N ASP A 48 25.03 -3.40 -17.46
CA ASP A 48 24.92 -2.47 -18.60
C ASP A 48 23.48 -2.02 -18.89
N LEU A 49 22.50 -2.86 -18.52
CA LEU A 49 21.08 -2.54 -18.57
C LEU A 49 20.60 -1.64 -17.42
N TYR A 50 21.42 -1.46 -16.36
CA TYR A 50 21.08 -0.60 -15.23
C TYR A 50 21.12 0.87 -15.64
N LYS A 51 19.96 1.53 -15.59
CA LYS A 51 19.80 2.97 -15.81
C LYS A 51 19.23 3.58 -14.52
N PRO A 52 20.09 4.06 -13.59
CA PRO A 52 19.65 4.52 -12.29
C PRO A 52 18.62 5.64 -12.42
N LEU A 53 17.59 5.60 -11.57
CA LEU A 53 16.66 6.71 -11.37
C LEU A 53 17.44 8.01 -11.04
N LEU A 54 16.79 9.17 -11.23
CA LEU A 54 17.41 10.47 -10.90
C LEU A 54 18.01 10.49 -9.49
N VAL A 55 17.29 9.95 -8.51
CA VAL A 55 17.78 9.91 -7.13
C VAL A 55 19.01 9.01 -6.97
N GLY A 56 19.08 7.90 -7.68
CA GLY A 56 20.27 7.05 -7.66
C GLY A 56 21.48 7.70 -8.33
N ARG A 57 21.26 8.54 -9.35
CA ARG A 57 22.34 9.36 -9.94
C ARG A 57 22.83 10.45 -8.99
N LEU A 58 21.91 11.15 -8.32
CA LEU A 58 22.26 12.21 -7.36
C LEU A 58 23.00 11.66 -6.14
N LEU A 59 22.61 10.47 -5.67
CA LEU A 59 23.26 9.78 -4.54
C LEU A 59 24.47 8.94 -4.96
N GLN A 60 24.79 8.89 -6.26
CA GLN A 60 25.88 8.08 -6.81
C GLN A 60 25.81 6.61 -6.38
N LEU A 61 24.61 6.04 -6.37
CA LEU A 61 24.40 4.64 -6.00
C LEU A 61 25.08 3.72 -7.01
N PRO A 62 25.75 2.64 -6.55
CA PRO A 62 26.50 1.76 -7.43
C PRO A 62 25.57 0.96 -8.35
N THR A 63 26.14 0.39 -9.41
CA THR A 63 25.43 -0.63 -10.20
C THR A 63 25.17 -1.85 -9.29
N PRO A 64 23.94 -2.40 -9.27
CA PRO A 64 23.61 -3.50 -8.38
C PRO A 64 24.44 -4.75 -8.66
N THR A 65 25.05 -5.30 -7.61
CA THR A 65 25.75 -6.59 -7.66
C THR A 65 24.89 -7.69 -7.03
N PRO A 66 25.15 -8.99 -7.32
CA PRO A 66 24.43 -10.08 -6.66
C PRO A 66 24.48 -9.99 -5.12
N LEU A 67 25.65 -9.60 -4.58
CA LEU A 67 25.85 -9.43 -3.14
C LEU A 67 24.96 -8.31 -2.58
N LEU A 68 24.89 -7.16 -3.26
CA LEU A 68 24.05 -6.04 -2.83
C LEU A 68 22.57 -6.42 -2.85
N VAL A 69 22.09 -7.01 -3.94
CA VAL A 69 20.67 -7.37 -4.10
C VAL A 69 20.25 -8.41 -3.06
N HIS A 70 21.02 -9.48 -2.88
CA HIS A 70 20.70 -10.50 -1.88
C HIS A 70 20.90 -10.01 -0.44
N GLY A 71 21.92 -9.18 -0.20
CA GLY A 71 22.17 -8.56 1.09
C GLY A 71 21.01 -7.68 1.52
N ILE A 72 20.49 -6.82 0.63
CA ILE A 72 19.30 -6.00 0.89
C ILE A 72 18.09 -6.88 1.12
N PHE A 73 17.83 -7.87 0.26
CA PHE A 73 16.66 -8.75 0.37
C PHE A 73 16.57 -9.41 1.76
N TRP A 74 17.64 -10.09 2.19
CA TRP A 74 17.64 -10.81 3.47
C TRP A 74 17.64 -9.87 4.67
N SER A 75 18.41 -8.78 4.61
CA SER A 75 18.45 -7.78 5.68
C SER A 75 17.09 -7.12 5.85
N LEU A 76 16.47 -6.70 4.75
CA LEU A 76 15.16 -6.05 4.77
C LEU A 76 14.07 -6.98 5.28
N LEU A 77 14.09 -8.26 4.87
CA LEU A 77 13.13 -9.26 5.37
C LEU A 77 13.24 -9.41 6.90
N VAL A 78 14.44 -9.62 7.43
CA VAL A 78 14.66 -9.79 8.88
C VAL A 78 14.32 -8.51 9.64
N VAL A 79 14.81 -7.36 9.18
CA VAL A 79 14.62 -6.07 9.86
C VAL A 79 13.15 -5.64 9.80
N ALA A 80 12.42 -5.90 8.71
CA ALA A 80 10.99 -5.60 8.62
C ALA A 80 10.17 -6.41 9.65
N LEU A 81 10.44 -7.72 9.76
CA LEU A 81 9.81 -8.56 10.78
C LEU A 81 10.14 -8.09 12.21
N ALA A 82 11.40 -7.69 12.46
CA ALA A 82 11.79 -7.11 13.74
C ALA A 82 11.10 -5.76 14.01
N ALA A 83 11.01 -4.89 12.99
CA ALA A 83 10.39 -3.57 13.09
C ALA A 83 8.88 -3.66 13.37
N ALA A 84 8.20 -4.68 12.84
CA ALA A 84 6.79 -4.96 13.11
C ALA A 84 6.48 -5.16 14.61
N THR A 85 7.47 -5.56 15.42
CA THR A 85 7.31 -5.72 16.89
C THR A 85 7.27 -4.40 17.66
N GLY A 86 7.73 -3.29 17.07
CA GLY A 86 7.74 -1.97 17.70
C GLY A 86 8.77 -1.77 18.83
N ARG A 87 9.75 -2.67 19.01
CA ARG A 87 10.74 -2.60 20.11
C ARG A 87 11.75 -1.44 19.99
N ALA A 88 12.24 -1.15 18.78
CA ALA A 88 13.17 -0.07 18.50
C ALA A 88 12.72 0.73 17.25
N PRO A 89 11.58 1.43 17.33
CA PRO A 89 10.84 1.89 16.14
C PRO A 89 11.57 2.94 15.31
N ARG A 90 12.47 3.74 15.93
CA ARG A 90 13.29 4.71 15.20
C ARG A 90 14.40 4.03 14.41
N LEU A 91 15.25 3.28 15.11
CA LEU A 91 16.38 2.57 14.47
C LEU A 91 15.88 1.59 13.41
N LEU A 92 15.05 0.62 13.82
CA LEU A 92 14.54 -0.39 12.89
C LEU A 92 13.73 0.24 11.77
N GLY A 93 12.92 1.25 12.06
CA GLY A 93 12.11 1.90 11.05
C GLY A 93 12.93 2.66 9.99
N TRP A 94 13.94 3.43 10.42
CA TRP A 94 14.86 4.08 9.50
C TRP A 94 15.69 3.07 8.69
N THR A 95 16.10 1.96 9.31
CA THR A 95 16.79 0.88 8.58
C THR A 95 15.88 0.24 7.53
N VAL A 96 14.61 -0.08 7.86
CA VAL A 96 13.65 -0.58 6.86
C VAL A 96 13.46 0.43 5.74
N PHE A 97 13.30 1.72 6.05
CA PHE A 97 13.15 2.75 5.03
C PHE A 97 14.35 2.80 4.09
N ALA A 98 15.59 2.87 4.62
CA ALA A 98 16.79 2.96 3.80
C ALA A 98 16.96 1.73 2.89
N LEU A 99 16.76 0.53 3.44
CA LEU A 99 16.85 -0.72 2.69
C LEU A 99 15.73 -0.84 1.63
N TYR A 100 14.49 -0.51 1.98
CA TYR A 100 13.36 -0.56 1.04
C TYR A 100 13.49 0.53 -0.04
N PHE A 101 14.03 1.69 0.31
CA PHE A 101 14.33 2.76 -0.65
C PHE A 101 15.33 2.28 -1.68
N GLU A 102 16.47 1.72 -1.26
CA GLU A 102 17.46 1.14 -2.17
C GLU A 102 16.85 0.00 -3.01
N TRP A 103 16.08 -0.88 -2.38
CA TRP A 103 15.35 -1.96 -3.06
C TRP A 103 14.46 -1.44 -4.20
N MET A 104 13.77 -0.31 -3.98
CA MET A 104 12.93 0.33 -5.01
C MET A 104 13.76 1.04 -6.08
N VAL A 105 14.91 1.64 -5.74
CA VAL A 105 15.82 2.20 -6.74
C VAL A 105 16.31 1.10 -7.68
N ILE A 106 16.77 -0.03 -7.14
CA ILE A 106 17.18 -1.19 -7.93
C ILE A 106 16.02 -1.68 -8.80
N ALA A 107 14.85 -1.93 -8.20
CA ALA A 107 13.68 -2.45 -8.90
C ALA A 107 13.27 -1.62 -10.13
N MET A 108 13.38 -0.29 -10.04
CA MET A 108 12.83 0.63 -11.03
C MET A 108 13.87 1.16 -12.02
N SER A 109 15.12 0.70 -11.93
CA SER A 109 16.24 1.17 -12.77
C SER A 109 16.54 0.24 -13.97
N TYR A 110 15.70 -0.76 -14.21
CA TYR A 110 15.81 -1.70 -15.35
C TYR A 110 14.64 -1.55 -16.34
N GLY A 111 14.18 -0.31 -16.58
CA GLY A 111 13.23 0.00 -17.65
C GLY A 111 11.75 -0.10 -17.29
N LYS A 112 11.41 -0.41 -16.04
CA LYS A 112 10.03 -0.37 -15.51
C LYS A 112 9.96 0.57 -14.33
N VAL A 113 9.03 1.52 -14.34
CA VAL A 113 8.78 2.43 -13.22
C VAL A 113 7.31 2.35 -12.82
N ASP A 114 7.05 1.82 -11.62
CA ASP A 114 5.71 1.72 -11.06
C ASP A 114 5.51 2.77 -9.94
N HIS A 115 4.34 3.41 -9.92
CA HIS A 115 4.01 4.47 -8.98
C HIS A 115 3.28 3.96 -7.72
N ASP A 116 2.83 2.71 -7.70
CA ASP A 116 1.95 2.18 -6.65
C ASP A 116 2.65 1.99 -5.29
N ARG A 117 3.99 1.98 -5.28
CA ARG A 117 4.81 1.88 -4.06
C ARG A 117 5.12 3.22 -3.40
N VAL A 118 4.78 4.35 -4.02
CA VAL A 118 5.09 5.69 -3.47
C VAL A 118 4.44 5.89 -2.10
N GLY A 119 3.15 5.53 -1.94
CA GLY A 119 2.46 5.64 -0.65
C GLY A 119 3.10 4.80 0.46
N LEU A 120 3.55 3.58 0.13
CA LEU A 120 4.26 2.71 1.06
C LEU A 120 5.64 3.29 1.43
N LEU A 121 6.41 3.76 0.44
CA LEU A 121 7.72 4.35 0.67
C LEU A 121 7.63 5.60 1.57
N VAL A 122 6.62 6.45 1.35
CA VAL A 122 6.34 7.60 2.22
C VAL A 122 5.98 7.13 3.63
N ALA A 123 5.11 6.12 3.77
CA ALA A 123 4.77 5.56 5.07
C ALA A 123 6.02 5.10 5.85
N LEU A 124 6.95 4.42 5.18
CA LEU A 124 8.22 3.96 5.76
C LEU A 124 9.13 5.12 6.17
N ALA A 125 9.12 6.24 5.44
CA ALA A 125 9.91 7.43 5.78
C ALA A 125 9.35 8.17 7.02
N VAL A 126 8.03 8.17 7.21
CA VAL A 126 7.38 8.97 8.28
C VAL A 126 7.08 8.18 9.55
N LEU A 127 6.85 6.87 9.47
CA LEU A 127 6.59 6.01 10.64
C LEU A 127 7.68 6.05 11.74
N PRO A 128 8.99 6.16 11.42
CA PRO A 128 10.05 6.23 12.42
C PRO A 128 9.99 7.50 13.27
N THR A 129 9.39 8.58 12.79
CA THR A 129 9.38 9.88 13.49
C THR A 129 8.55 9.86 14.78
N VAL A 130 7.49 9.03 14.84
CA VAL A 130 6.51 8.97 15.93
C VAL A 130 7.06 8.36 17.24
N GLY A 131 8.15 7.59 17.18
CA GLY A 131 8.73 6.94 18.37
C GLY A 131 7.90 5.74 18.89
N ARG A 132 7.94 5.48 20.21
CA ARG A 132 7.33 4.29 20.82
C ARG A 132 5.80 4.40 20.81
N ALA A 133 5.15 3.36 20.28
CA ALA A 133 3.70 3.23 20.25
C ALA A 133 3.35 1.76 20.51
N ARG A 134 2.29 1.49 21.28
CA ARG A 134 1.84 0.13 21.62
C ARG A 134 0.42 -0.08 21.14
N HIS A 135 0.10 -1.31 20.73
CA HIS A 135 -1.25 -1.70 20.37
C HIS A 135 -2.21 -1.42 21.53
N GLY A 136 -3.38 -0.85 21.23
CA GLY A 136 -4.39 -0.49 22.22
C GLY A 136 -4.10 0.76 23.06
N ASP A 137 -2.96 1.44 22.89
CA ASP A 137 -2.64 2.67 23.63
C ASP A 137 -3.59 3.82 23.24
N PRO A 138 -4.40 4.35 24.18
CA PRO A 138 -5.38 5.39 23.89
C PRO A 138 -4.78 6.80 23.82
N ARG A 139 -3.54 7.00 24.30
CA ARG A 139 -2.92 8.33 24.33
C ARG A 139 -2.78 8.86 22.91
N ARG A 140 -3.12 10.14 22.71
CA ARG A 140 -3.08 10.78 21.39
C ARG A 140 -1.70 11.39 21.12
N THR A 141 -1.29 11.38 19.85
CA THR A 141 -0.01 11.93 19.40
C THR A 141 -0.18 12.75 18.12
N GLU A 142 0.39 13.95 18.11
CA GLU A 142 0.47 14.80 16.92
C GLU A 142 1.42 14.25 15.86
N ALA A 143 2.57 13.71 16.29
CA ALA A 143 3.53 13.07 15.40
C ALA A 143 2.88 11.88 14.65
N GLY A 144 2.05 11.10 15.34
CA GLY A 144 1.27 10.04 14.72
C GLY A 144 0.22 10.58 13.73
N GLY A 145 -0.42 11.69 14.05
CA GLY A 145 -1.36 12.38 13.16
C GLY A 145 -0.66 12.81 11.87
N TRP A 146 0.49 13.46 12.00
CA TRP A 146 1.35 13.88 10.90
C TRP A 146 1.77 12.70 10.01
N ALA A 147 2.31 11.63 10.61
CA ALA A 147 2.76 10.45 9.85
C ALA A 147 1.62 9.81 9.04
N LEU A 148 0.44 9.64 9.64
CA LEU A 148 -0.72 9.12 8.92
C LEU A 148 -1.20 10.09 7.84
N ARG A 149 -1.24 11.40 8.11
CA ARG A 149 -1.71 12.39 7.14
C ARG A 149 -0.77 12.49 5.93
N VAL A 150 0.54 12.51 6.15
CA VAL A 150 1.52 12.53 5.05
C VAL A 150 1.40 11.27 4.19
N THR A 151 1.17 10.11 4.80
CA THR A 151 0.89 8.86 4.07
C THR A 151 -0.42 8.96 3.26
N GLN A 152 -1.49 9.48 3.86
CA GLN A 152 -2.77 9.70 3.17
C GLN A 152 -2.62 10.64 1.97
N ILE A 153 -1.84 11.72 2.11
CA ILE A 153 -1.54 12.65 1.01
C ILE A 153 -0.80 11.91 -0.10
N ALA A 154 0.22 11.12 0.21
CA ALA A 154 0.95 10.34 -0.79
C ALA A 154 0.05 9.35 -1.55
N VAL A 155 -0.89 8.69 -0.84
CA VAL A 155 -1.91 7.84 -1.45
C VAL A 155 -2.77 8.62 -2.44
N VAL A 156 -3.31 9.76 -2.03
CA VAL A 156 -4.15 10.60 -2.92
C VAL A 156 -3.36 11.15 -4.09
N CYS A 157 -2.12 11.61 -3.87
CA CYS A 157 -1.22 12.03 -4.94
C CYS A 157 -0.95 10.91 -5.93
N THR A 158 -0.84 9.66 -5.49
CA THR A 158 -0.65 8.51 -6.39
C THR A 158 -1.80 8.39 -7.38
N TYR A 159 -3.06 8.50 -6.92
CA TYR A 159 -4.23 8.49 -7.80
C TYR A 159 -4.29 9.74 -8.68
N PHE A 160 -4.27 10.92 -8.06
CA PHE A 160 -4.45 12.18 -8.77
C PHE A 160 -3.37 12.40 -9.84
N LEU A 161 -2.10 12.16 -9.50
CA LEU A 161 -1.00 12.33 -10.43
C LEU A 161 -0.97 11.23 -11.50
N ALA A 162 -1.52 10.05 -11.23
CA ALA A 162 -1.70 9.04 -12.26
C ALA A 162 -2.71 9.49 -13.32
N ALA A 163 -3.87 10.05 -12.94
CA ALA A 163 -4.80 10.63 -13.89
C ALA A 163 -4.21 11.84 -14.62
N TRP A 164 -3.55 12.73 -13.88
CA TRP A 164 -2.87 13.87 -14.49
C TRP A 164 -1.84 13.42 -15.52
N ALA A 165 -1.04 12.39 -15.24
CA ALA A 165 -0.09 11.83 -16.19
C ALA A 165 -0.77 11.25 -17.43
N LYS A 166 -1.90 10.54 -17.28
CA LYS A 166 -2.69 10.02 -18.40
C LYS A 166 -3.11 11.16 -19.33
N LEU A 167 -3.67 12.24 -18.78
CA LEU A 167 -4.11 13.40 -19.56
C LEU A 167 -2.95 14.20 -20.16
N ARG A 168 -1.87 14.39 -19.39
CA ARG A 168 -0.70 15.15 -19.83
C ARG A 168 0.04 14.50 -20.99
N PHE A 169 0.19 13.17 -20.97
CA PHE A 169 0.97 12.44 -21.98
C PHE A 169 0.10 11.80 -23.08
N GLY A 170 -1.16 11.47 -22.79
CA GLY A 170 -2.08 10.86 -23.74
C GLY A 170 -3.14 11.81 -24.29
N GLY A 171 -3.25 13.05 -23.80
CA GLY A 171 -4.31 13.98 -24.16
C GLY A 171 -5.68 13.54 -23.67
N LEU A 172 -6.73 14.24 -24.14
CA LEU A 172 -8.12 13.84 -23.90
C LEU A 172 -8.44 12.50 -24.59
N ASP A 173 -7.76 12.18 -25.69
CA ASP A 173 -7.95 10.91 -26.41
C ASP A 173 -7.64 9.68 -25.56
N TRP A 174 -6.90 9.83 -24.46
CA TRP A 174 -6.64 8.72 -23.54
C TRP A 174 -7.94 8.02 -23.11
N VAL A 175 -9.02 8.77 -22.82
CA VAL A 175 -10.28 8.18 -22.32
C VAL A 175 -11.12 7.47 -23.39
N THR A 176 -10.82 7.68 -24.66
CA THR A 176 -11.47 7.00 -25.81
C THR A 176 -10.53 6.07 -26.57
N SER A 177 -9.27 5.97 -26.15
CA SER A 177 -8.23 5.18 -26.80
C SER A 177 -8.36 3.67 -26.57
N SER A 178 -7.47 2.91 -27.22
CA SER A 178 -7.32 1.46 -27.07
C SER A 178 -6.46 1.04 -25.87
N VAL A 179 -6.16 1.94 -24.92
CA VAL A 179 -5.24 1.65 -23.81
C VAL A 179 -5.75 0.51 -22.92
N LEU A 180 -7.05 0.48 -22.58
CA LEU A 180 -7.60 -0.66 -21.85
C LEU A 180 -7.62 -1.94 -22.66
N ALA A 181 -7.97 -1.89 -23.96
CA ALA A 181 -7.93 -3.06 -24.83
C ALA A 181 -6.51 -3.66 -24.89
N ARG A 182 -5.48 -2.81 -25.02
CA ARG A 182 -4.07 -3.23 -24.96
C ARG A 182 -3.69 -3.85 -23.62
N ALA A 183 -4.23 -3.33 -22.51
CA ALA A 183 -3.99 -3.91 -21.18
C ALA A 183 -4.60 -5.31 -21.05
N ILE A 184 -5.81 -5.51 -21.57
CA ILE A 184 -6.50 -6.81 -21.63
C ILE A 184 -5.72 -7.79 -22.49
N ILE A 185 -5.30 -7.42 -23.71
CA ILE A 185 -4.51 -8.32 -24.57
C ILE A 185 -3.21 -8.78 -23.89
N ARG A 186 -2.57 -7.90 -23.12
CA ARG A 186 -1.27 -8.22 -22.48
C ARG A 186 -1.42 -9.03 -21.18
N ARG A 187 -2.52 -8.87 -20.44
CA ARG A 187 -2.63 -9.31 -19.03
C ARG A 187 -4.03 -9.73 -18.59
N GLY A 188 -4.95 -9.83 -19.54
CA GLY A 188 -6.37 -10.05 -19.31
C GLY A 188 -6.68 -11.41 -18.71
N THR A 189 -7.87 -11.50 -18.13
CA THR A 189 -8.50 -12.74 -17.67
C THR A 189 -9.77 -13.00 -18.47
N GLU A 190 -10.40 -14.17 -18.27
CA GLU A 190 -11.72 -14.47 -18.86
C GLU A 190 -12.77 -13.40 -18.52
N LEU A 191 -12.71 -12.81 -17.32
CA LEU A 191 -13.58 -11.70 -16.95
C LEU A 191 -13.34 -10.47 -17.82
N ALA A 192 -12.10 -10.18 -18.18
CA ALA A 192 -11.79 -9.07 -19.07
C ALA A 192 -12.27 -9.32 -20.50
N ASP A 193 -12.22 -10.57 -20.98
CA ASP A 193 -12.76 -10.93 -22.30
C ASP A 193 -14.27 -10.74 -22.37
N LEU A 194 -14.99 -11.14 -21.31
CA LEU A 194 -16.43 -10.87 -21.17
C LEU A 194 -16.74 -9.37 -21.19
N ILE A 195 -15.97 -8.58 -20.45
CA ILE A 195 -16.13 -7.11 -20.40
C ILE A 195 -15.82 -6.47 -21.76
N ALA A 196 -14.78 -6.95 -22.45
CA ALA A 196 -14.38 -6.45 -23.76
C ALA A 196 -15.43 -6.73 -24.85
N GLY A 197 -16.23 -7.78 -24.69
CA GLY A 197 -17.36 -8.09 -25.56
C GLY A 197 -18.54 -7.11 -25.45
N VAL A 198 -18.61 -6.28 -24.40
CA VAL A 198 -19.70 -5.31 -24.22
C VAL A 198 -19.37 -3.99 -24.93
N PRO A 199 -20.21 -3.55 -25.89
CA PRO A 199 -19.98 -2.30 -26.62
C PRO A 199 -19.79 -1.10 -25.68
N TYR A 200 -18.80 -0.27 -25.97
CA TYR A 200 -18.46 0.97 -25.25
C TYR A 200 -18.06 0.83 -23.77
N LEU A 201 -18.11 -0.36 -23.17
CA LEU A 201 -17.85 -0.53 -21.73
C LEU A 201 -16.40 -0.17 -21.35
N LEU A 202 -15.43 -0.48 -22.23
CA LEU A 202 -14.03 -0.09 -22.02
C LEU A 202 -13.85 1.44 -22.04
N ILE A 203 -14.57 2.14 -22.91
CA ILE A 203 -14.54 3.61 -22.97
C ILE A 203 -15.14 4.18 -21.68
N LEU A 204 -16.31 3.69 -21.27
CA LEU A 204 -16.95 4.11 -20.02
C LEU A 204 -16.04 3.86 -18.80
N ALA A 205 -15.34 2.71 -18.77
CA ALA A 205 -14.38 2.39 -17.73
C ALA A 205 -13.20 3.38 -17.71
N GLN A 206 -12.68 3.81 -18.86
CA GLN A 206 -11.62 4.82 -18.94
C GLN A 206 -12.06 6.17 -18.37
N PHE A 207 -13.26 6.63 -18.71
CA PHE A 207 -13.86 7.82 -18.09
C PHE A 207 -13.99 7.65 -16.57
N GLY A 208 -14.50 6.50 -16.13
CA GLY A 208 -14.64 6.17 -14.71
C GLY A 208 -13.30 6.19 -13.96
N ILE A 209 -12.25 5.59 -14.53
CA ILE A 209 -10.89 5.59 -13.97
C ILE A 209 -10.39 7.03 -13.80
N VAL A 210 -10.42 7.84 -14.85
CA VAL A 210 -9.91 9.22 -14.80
C VAL A 210 -10.72 10.09 -13.85
N ALA A 211 -12.05 10.00 -13.88
CA ALA A 211 -12.92 10.76 -12.99
C ALA A 211 -12.67 10.41 -11.51
N PHE A 212 -12.58 9.11 -11.19
CA PHE A 212 -12.24 8.63 -9.86
C PHE A 212 -10.87 9.16 -9.40
N GLU A 213 -9.83 8.94 -10.19
CA GLU A 213 -8.47 9.29 -9.84
C GLU A 213 -8.31 10.81 -9.61
N LEU A 214 -8.90 11.65 -10.48
CA LEU A 214 -8.94 13.11 -10.31
C LEU A 214 -9.76 13.56 -9.11
N ALA A 215 -10.86 12.87 -8.79
CA ALA A 215 -11.70 13.18 -7.65
C ALA A 215 -11.15 12.66 -6.32
N SER A 216 -10.07 11.87 -6.31
CA SER A 216 -9.48 11.29 -5.11
C SER A 216 -9.19 12.30 -3.96
N PRO A 217 -8.81 13.58 -4.20
CA PRO A 217 -8.63 14.55 -3.12
C PRO A 217 -9.90 14.87 -2.32
N ALA A 218 -11.08 14.61 -2.91
CA ALA A 218 -12.38 14.81 -2.24
C ALA A 218 -12.47 14.02 -0.92
N ILE A 219 -11.73 12.91 -0.78
CA ILE A 219 -11.72 12.07 0.42
C ILE A 219 -11.36 12.84 1.70
N PHE A 220 -10.57 13.91 1.61
CA PHE A 220 -10.17 14.72 2.76
C PHE A 220 -11.30 15.60 3.31
N PHE A 221 -12.32 15.87 2.51
CA PHE A 221 -13.50 16.65 2.90
C PHE A 221 -14.66 15.75 3.37
N LEU A 222 -14.52 14.43 3.26
CA LEU A 222 -15.55 13.49 3.66
C LEU A 222 -15.64 13.33 5.18
N ARG A 223 -16.87 13.28 5.69
CA ARG A 223 -17.14 12.86 7.08
C ARG A 223 -16.65 11.41 7.30
N PRO A 224 -16.30 11.01 8.53
CA PRO A 224 -15.70 9.70 8.80
C PRO A 224 -16.46 8.49 8.23
N ARG A 225 -17.80 8.49 8.28
CA ARG A 225 -18.62 7.42 7.70
C ARG A 225 -18.45 7.29 6.18
N TRP A 226 -18.46 8.41 5.46
CA TRP A 226 -18.32 8.48 4.01
C TRP A 226 -16.90 8.16 3.57
N ARG A 227 -15.91 8.54 4.39
CA ARG A 227 -14.52 8.19 4.16
C ARG A 227 -14.29 6.67 4.16
N ASN A 228 -14.96 5.92 5.04
CA ASN A 228 -14.87 4.46 5.03
C ASN A 228 -15.48 3.85 3.76
N TYR A 229 -16.60 4.39 3.28
CA TYR A 229 -17.17 3.97 1.99
C TYR A 229 -16.24 4.31 0.81
N ALA A 230 -15.62 5.49 0.82
CA ALA A 230 -14.63 5.86 -0.19
C ALA A 230 -13.42 4.91 -0.18
N VAL A 231 -12.89 4.56 1.00
CA VAL A 231 -11.84 3.55 1.12
C VAL A 231 -12.31 2.19 0.60
N GLY A 232 -13.53 1.75 0.94
CA GLY A 232 -14.11 0.52 0.41
C GLY A 232 -14.18 0.54 -1.12
N PHE A 233 -14.63 1.64 -1.72
CA PHE A 233 -14.63 1.84 -3.16
C PHE A 233 -13.21 1.78 -3.76
N PHE A 234 -12.21 2.39 -3.13
CA PHE A 234 -10.82 2.33 -3.59
C PHE A 234 -10.28 0.90 -3.60
N TYR A 235 -10.62 0.10 -2.58
CA TYR A 235 -10.31 -1.32 -2.55
C TYR A 235 -11.02 -2.09 -3.66
N SER A 236 -12.31 -1.88 -3.85
CA SER A 236 -13.08 -2.54 -4.92
C SER A 236 -12.54 -2.23 -6.31
N PHE A 237 -12.15 -0.98 -6.57
CA PHE A 237 -11.50 -0.58 -7.81
C PHE A 237 -10.26 -1.42 -8.11
N HIS A 238 -9.40 -1.61 -7.11
CA HIS A 238 -8.19 -2.42 -7.25
C HIS A 238 -8.48 -3.92 -7.36
N VAL A 239 -9.49 -4.42 -6.66
CA VAL A 239 -9.95 -5.81 -6.83
C VAL A 239 -10.43 -6.06 -8.25
N VAL A 240 -11.25 -5.17 -8.82
CA VAL A 240 -11.71 -5.27 -10.21
C VAL A 240 -10.53 -5.17 -11.17
N THR A 241 -9.60 -4.24 -10.94
CA THR A 241 -8.40 -4.10 -11.77
C THR A 241 -7.54 -5.37 -11.75
N PHE A 242 -7.35 -5.97 -10.58
CA PHE A 242 -6.61 -7.22 -10.46
C PHE A 242 -7.36 -8.39 -11.11
N ALA A 243 -8.66 -8.50 -10.88
CA ALA A 243 -9.50 -9.57 -11.45
C ALA A 243 -9.59 -9.50 -12.98
N THR A 244 -9.46 -8.32 -13.58
CA THR A 244 -9.55 -8.11 -15.03
C THR A 244 -8.20 -8.18 -15.72
N ILE A 245 -7.17 -7.48 -15.23
CA ILE A 245 -5.89 -7.33 -15.93
C ILE A 245 -4.67 -7.73 -15.09
N THR A 246 -4.87 -8.46 -13.99
CA THR A 246 -3.82 -9.06 -13.12
C THR A 246 -2.77 -8.07 -12.60
N ILE A 247 -3.07 -6.76 -12.64
CA ILE A 247 -2.20 -5.73 -12.07
C ILE A 247 -2.51 -5.60 -10.58
N SER A 248 -1.51 -5.89 -9.75
CA SER A 248 -1.62 -5.74 -8.29
C SER A 248 -1.13 -4.37 -7.84
N PHE A 249 -1.97 -3.68 -7.07
CA PHE A 249 -1.65 -2.44 -6.34
C PHE A 249 -1.58 -2.68 -4.83
N ALA A 250 -1.21 -3.91 -4.41
CA ALA A 250 -1.19 -4.29 -2.99
C ALA A 250 -0.40 -3.31 -2.08
N PRO A 251 0.77 -2.76 -2.48
CA PRO A 251 1.49 -1.77 -1.66
C PRO A 251 0.69 -0.49 -1.45
N HIS A 252 -0.03 -0.06 -2.47
CA HIS A 252 -0.91 1.09 -2.40
C HIS A 252 -2.09 0.83 -1.46
N LEU A 253 -2.70 -0.36 -1.52
CA LEU A 253 -3.76 -0.78 -0.61
C LEU A 253 -3.30 -0.81 0.86
N ALA A 254 -2.08 -1.29 1.12
CA ALA A 254 -1.49 -1.23 2.46
C ALA A 254 -1.39 0.21 2.97
N ALA A 255 -0.93 1.14 2.14
CA ALA A 255 -0.87 2.56 2.49
C ALA A 255 -2.26 3.20 2.69
N ILE A 256 -3.28 2.82 1.91
CA ILE A 256 -4.67 3.28 2.07
C ILE A 256 -5.21 2.99 3.48
N THR A 257 -4.71 1.95 4.17
CA THR A 257 -5.14 1.67 5.55
C THR A 257 -4.86 2.81 6.53
N ALA A 258 -4.01 3.79 6.18
CA ALA A 258 -3.80 5.02 6.94
C ALA A 258 -5.09 5.86 7.12
N PHE A 259 -6.11 5.69 6.26
CA PHE A 259 -7.42 6.34 6.39
C PHE A 259 -8.33 5.69 7.44
N LEU A 260 -8.02 4.45 7.83
CA LEU A 260 -8.87 3.62 8.69
C LEU A 260 -8.53 3.80 10.18
N ALA A 261 -9.54 3.58 11.03
CA ALA A 261 -9.38 3.56 12.47
C ALA A 261 -8.86 2.19 12.94
N LEU A 262 -7.61 1.88 12.60
CA LEU A 262 -6.98 0.56 12.84
C LEU A 262 -6.95 0.14 14.31
N GLU A 263 -6.92 1.09 15.25
CA GLU A 263 -6.99 0.84 16.69
C GLU A 263 -8.32 0.17 17.13
N LYS A 264 -9.37 0.27 16.31
CA LYS A 264 -10.67 -0.36 16.56
C LYS A 264 -10.72 -1.81 16.06
N VAL A 265 -9.78 -2.22 15.20
CA VAL A 265 -9.75 -3.57 14.64
C VAL A 265 -9.06 -4.49 15.66
N ARG A 266 -9.84 -5.36 16.31
CA ARG A 266 -9.35 -6.32 17.32
C ARG A 266 -9.47 -7.76 16.82
N PRO A 267 -8.64 -8.19 15.85
CA PRO A 267 -8.80 -9.49 15.19
C PRO A 267 -8.62 -10.65 16.18
N LEU A 268 -7.67 -10.54 17.12
CA LEU A 268 -7.42 -11.57 18.14
C LEU A 268 -8.57 -11.70 19.15
N VAL A 269 -9.27 -10.62 19.48
CA VAL A 269 -10.45 -10.68 20.36
C VAL A 269 -11.62 -11.34 19.64
N ARG A 270 -11.82 -11.02 18.35
CA ARG A 270 -12.82 -11.71 17.51
C ARG A 270 -12.51 -13.20 17.35
N ALA A 271 -11.26 -13.55 17.05
CA ALA A 271 -10.83 -14.94 16.88
C ALA A 271 -10.97 -15.75 18.18
N ARG A 272 -10.58 -15.18 19.33
CA ARG A 272 -10.78 -15.82 20.65
C ARG A 272 -12.27 -15.96 21.00
N GLY A 273 -13.10 -14.98 20.67
CA GLY A 273 -14.55 -15.08 20.84
C GLY A 273 -15.18 -16.17 19.97
N PHE A 274 -14.68 -16.35 18.74
CA PHE A 274 -15.13 -17.41 17.83
C PHE A 274 -14.73 -18.80 18.32
N LEU A 275 -13.47 -18.96 18.76
CA LEU A 275 -12.97 -20.22 19.34
C LEU A 275 -13.64 -20.57 20.68
N SER A 276 -13.96 -19.56 21.51
CA SER A 276 -14.67 -19.76 22.78
C SER A 276 -16.14 -20.16 22.57
N ARG A 277 -16.80 -19.66 21.50
CA ARG A 277 -18.16 -20.07 21.14
C ARG A 277 -18.19 -21.52 20.63
N SER A 278 -17.22 -21.91 19.80
CA SER A 278 -17.10 -23.29 19.30
C SER A 278 -16.84 -24.33 20.41
N ARG A 279 -16.22 -23.94 21.53
CA ARG A 279 -16.05 -24.81 22.71
C ARG A 279 -17.27 -24.88 23.64
N GLY A 280 -18.24 -23.97 23.50
CA GLY A 280 -19.45 -23.91 24.32
C GLY A 280 -20.57 -24.87 23.88
N GLU A 281 -20.56 -25.34 22.64
CA GLU A 281 -21.60 -26.23 22.08
C GLU A 281 -21.42 -27.72 22.44
N VAL A 282 -20.33 -28.12 23.09
CA VAL A 282 -20.04 -29.55 23.38
C VAL A 282 -20.51 -29.99 24.79
N LYS A 283 -21.12 -29.13 25.60
CA LYS A 283 -21.68 -29.48 26.92
C LYS A 283 -23.19 -29.27 26.96
N GLY A 284 -23.96 -30.23 26.46
CA GLY A 284 -25.43 -30.18 26.50
C GLY A 284 -26.11 -31.39 25.87
N HIS A 285 -25.68 -32.59 26.22
CA HIS A 285 -26.48 -33.80 25.97
C HIS A 285 -26.55 -34.60 27.27
N GLU A 286 -27.31 -34.06 28.24
CA GLU A 286 -27.82 -34.87 29.33
C GLU A 286 -28.81 -35.87 28.74
N ARG A 287 -28.51 -37.16 28.93
CA ARG A 287 -29.39 -38.26 28.56
C ARG A 287 -30.59 -38.26 29.50
N PRO A 288 -31.83 -38.46 29.03
CA PRO A 288 -32.94 -38.68 29.94
C PRO A 288 -32.75 -40.02 30.66
N VAL A 289 -32.81 -39.97 31.99
CA VAL A 289 -32.95 -41.14 32.85
C VAL A 289 -34.43 -41.47 32.93
N VAL A 290 -34.76 -42.67 32.44
CA VAL A 290 -35.96 -43.52 32.63
C VAL A 290 -37.30 -42.82 32.81
#